data_AF-A0A1X7SGQ2-F1
#
_entry.id   AF-A0A1X7SGQ2-F1
#
_cell.length_a   1.000
_cell.length_b   1.000
_cell.length_c   1.000
_cell.angle_alpha   90.00
_cell.angle_beta   90.00
_cell.angle_gamma   90.00
#
_symmetry.space_group_name_H-M   'P 1'
#
loop_
_entity.id
_entity.type
_entity.pdbx_description
1 polymer ?
#
loop_
_entity_poly.entity_id
_entity_poly.type
_entity_poly.pdbx_seq_one_letter_code
_entity_poly.pdbx_strand_id
1 'polypeptide(L)'
;IPRSVWVVLERDLVDSCKAGDDVIVTGIVRQQWKSLNSGSTCLLEVVIHANHIVLKTSSQEKNDITDEMKSFFDAFWCSYKDNPLEGRNVIIASFCPQVFGLYVVKLCICLALVRGVQVSLIFIP
;
A
#
# COMPACT_ATOMS: atom_id res chain seq x y z
N ILE A 1 9.54 -26.82 1.31
CA ILE A 1 8.14 -26.85 1.81
C ILE A 1 7.96 -25.64 2.74
N PRO A 2 7.04 -24.70 2.46
CA PRO A 2 6.82 -23.53 3.31
C PRO A 2 6.26 -23.93 4.68
N ARG A 3 6.58 -23.14 5.71
CA ARG A 3 6.10 -23.34 7.09
C ARG A 3 4.90 -22.41 7.33
N SER A 4 3.94 -22.87 8.12
CA SER A 4 2.75 -22.11 8.50
C SER A 4 2.61 -22.05 10.03
N VAL A 5 1.87 -21.05 10.50
CA VAL A 5 1.52 -20.87 11.92
C VAL A 5 0.06 -20.42 12.02
N TRP A 6 -0.61 -20.82 13.09
CA TRP A 6 -1.98 -20.39 13.38
C TRP A 6 -1.97 -19.02 14.04
N VAL A 7 -2.82 -18.13 13.54
CA VAL A 7 -3.06 -16.80 14.11
C VAL A 7 -4.54 -16.67 14.45
N VAL A 8 -4.85 -16.32 15.69
CA VAL A 8 -6.21 -16.09 16.17
C VAL A 8 -6.48 -14.59 16.15
N LEU A 9 -7.54 -14.20 15.43
CA LEU A 9 -8.06 -12.83 15.38
C LEU A 9 -9.32 -12.76 16.21
N GLU A 10 -9.43 -11.72 17.03
CA GLU A 10 -10.57 -11.48 17.90
C GLU A 10 -11.07 -10.05 17.73
N ARG A 11 -12.36 -9.82 18.07
CA ARG A 11 -12.99 -8.49 18.15
C ARG A 11 -12.85 -7.70 16.84
N ASP A 12 -12.19 -6.56 16.90
CA ASP A 12 -12.01 -5.57 15.84
C ASP A 12 -11.02 -6.01 14.75
N LEU A 13 -10.22 -7.06 14.99
CA LEU A 13 -9.32 -7.61 13.99
C LEU A 13 -10.00 -8.61 13.04
N VAL A 14 -11.23 -9.03 13.31
CA VAL A 14 -11.99 -9.93 12.42
C VAL A 14 -12.27 -9.20 11.10
N ASP A 15 -12.15 -9.92 9.98
CA ASP A 15 -12.29 -9.39 8.61
C ASP A 15 -11.25 -8.32 8.20
N SER A 16 -10.18 -8.13 8.98
CA SER A 16 -9.10 -7.16 8.66
C SER A 16 -8.18 -7.60 7.51
N CYS A 17 -8.24 -8.86 7.08
CA CYS A 17 -7.48 -9.38 5.94
C CYS A 17 -8.25 -10.45 5.18
N LYS A 18 -7.82 -10.70 3.93
CA LYS A 18 -8.39 -11.68 3.01
C LYS A 18 -7.31 -12.65 2.53
N ALA A 19 -7.77 -13.76 1.95
CA ALA A 19 -6.87 -14.73 1.33
C ALA A 19 -6.05 -14.06 0.22
N GLY A 20 -4.73 -14.13 0.33
CA GLY A 20 -3.79 -13.51 -0.61
C GLY A 20 -3.16 -12.20 -0.14
N ASP A 21 -3.62 -11.62 0.98
CA ASP A 21 -3.03 -10.39 1.52
C ASP A 21 -1.64 -10.64 2.14
N ASP A 22 -0.71 -9.71 1.92
CA ASP A 22 0.56 -9.64 2.69
C ASP A 22 0.30 -8.88 3.98
N VAL A 23 0.51 -9.54 5.12
CA VAL A 23 0.16 -9.04 6.44
C VAL A 23 1.37 -9.04 7.37
N ILE A 24 1.47 -8.00 8.20
CA ILE A 24 2.33 -7.97 9.39
C ILE A 24 1.43 -8.19 10.59
N VAL A 25 1.67 -9.27 11.33
CA VAL A 25 0.93 -9.62 12.53
C VAL A 25 1.81 -9.35 13.75
N THR A 26 1.31 -8.52 14.67
CA THR A 26 1.88 -8.36 16.01
C THR A 26 0.96 -9.05 17.00
N GLY A 27 1.50 -9.95 17.80
CA GLY A 27 0.70 -10.75 18.72
C GLY A 27 1.52 -11.45 19.79
N ILE A 28 0.82 -12.16 20.68
CA ILE A 28 1.41 -12.92 21.77
C ILE A 28 1.43 -14.40 21.36
N VAL A 29 2.61 -15.01 21.42
CA VAL A 29 2.79 -16.44 21.19
C VAL A 29 2.21 -17.22 22.37
N ARG A 30 1.36 -18.20 22.07
CA ARG A 30 0.76 -19.10 23.05
C ARG A 30 0.93 -20.55 22.63
N GLN A 31 0.90 -21.43 23.62
CA GLN A 31 0.87 -22.86 23.42
C GLN A 31 -0.55 -23.36 23.65
N GLN A 32 -1.07 -24.15 22.72
CA GLN A 32 -2.41 -24.71 22.78
C GLN A 32 -2.33 -26.24 22.69
N TRP A 33 -3.00 -26.92 23.61
CA TRP A 33 -3.14 -28.37 23.58
C TRP A 33 -4.15 -28.76 22.50
N LYS A 34 -3.78 -29.69 21.62
CA LYS A 34 -4.77 -30.38 20.78
C LYS A 34 -5.68 -31.24 21.65
N SER A 35 -6.88 -31.51 21.14
CA SER A 35 -7.91 -32.30 21.83
C SER A 35 -7.30 -33.55 22.48
N LEU A 36 -7.48 -33.68 23.80
CA LEU A 36 -7.04 -34.84 24.56
C LEU A 36 -8.03 -35.97 24.35
N ASN A 37 -7.64 -36.95 23.53
CA ASN A 37 -8.37 -38.22 23.44
C ASN A 37 -7.65 -39.27 24.28
N SER A 38 -8.40 -40.10 25.01
CA SER A 38 -7.84 -41.24 25.75
C SER A 38 -7.04 -42.13 24.79
N GLY A 39 -5.73 -42.28 25.06
CA GLY A 39 -4.79 -43.05 24.21
C GLY A 39 -3.98 -42.23 23.19
N SER A 40 -4.17 -40.91 23.12
CA SER A 40 -3.36 -40.02 22.26
C SER A 40 -2.24 -39.33 23.05
N THR A 41 -1.12 -39.06 22.38
CA THR A 41 -0.03 -38.24 22.93
C THR A 41 -0.45 -36.77 22.96
N CYS A 42 -0.26 -36.10 24.10
CA CYS A 42 -0.52 -34.67 24.21
C CYS A 42 0.33 -33.88 23.20
N LEU A 43 -0.31 -33.34 22.17
CA LEU A 43 0.35 -32.56 21.13
C LEU A 43 0.13 -31.07 21.42
N LEU A 44 1.24 -30.36 21.60
CA LEU A 44 1.26 -28.93 21.83
C LEU A 44 1.49 -28.20 20.50
N GLU A 45 0.61 -27.27 20.16
CA GLU A 45 0.72 -26.43 18.98
C GLU A 45 0.99 -24.98 19.37
N VAL A 46 1.81 -24.29 18.59
CA VAL A 46 2.09 -22.87 18.78
C VAL A 46 1.07 -22.06 18.00
N VAL A 47 0.37 -21.15 18.68
CA VAL A 47 -0.62 -20.25 18.11
C VAL A 47 -0.27 -18.81 18.48
N ILE A 48 -0.55 -17.86 17.61
CA ILE A 48 -0.33 -16.43 17.86
C ILE A 48 -1.69 -15.78 18.07
N HIS A 49 -1.91 -15.14 19.22
CA HIS A 49 -3.08 -14.28 19.42
C HIS A 49 -2.72 -12.88 18.93
N ALA A 50 -3.37 -12.41 17.87
CA ALA A 50 -3.07 -11.11 17.29
C ALA A 50 -3.57 -9.97 18.19
N ASN A 51 -2.73 -8.95 18.34
CA ASN A 51 -3.08 -7.66 18.94
C ASN A 51 -3.20 -6.57 17.88
N HIS A 52 -2.49 -6.71 16.76
CA HIS A 52 -2.49 -5.73 15.68
C HIS A 52 -2.14 -6.39 14.35
N ILE A 53 -2.81 -5.95 13.27
CA ILE A 53 -2.54 -6.38 11.90
C ILE A 53 -2.31 -5.15 11.04
N VAL A 54 -1.27 -5.19 10.21
CA VAL A 54 -1.02 -4.22 9.14
C VAL A 54 -1.06 -4.93 7.80
N LEU A 55 -1.91 -4.46 6.90
CA LEU A 55 -1.87 -4.85 5.49
C LEU A 55 -0.68 -4.14 4.82
N LYS A 56 0.21 -4.91 4.20
CA LYS A 56 1.30 -4.37 3.39
C LYS A 56 0.86 -4.00 1.97
N THR A 57 -0.39 -4.27 1.60
CA THR A 57 -0.94 -3.84 0.32
C THR A 57 -0.62 -2.36 0.15
N SER A 58 0.13 -2.06 -0.92
CA SER A 58 0.81 -0.81 -1.27
C SER A 58 -0.07 0.45 -1.35
N SER A 59 -1.32 0.37 -0.92
CA SER A 59 -2.30 1.45 -0.87
C SER A 59 -2.49 2.04 0.54
N GLN A 60 -1.83 1.48 1.55
CA GLN A 60 -1.70 2.08 2.89
C GLN A 60 -0.27 2.49 3.23
N GLU A 61 0.50 2.93 2.24
CA GLU A 61 1.29 4.12 2.51
C GLU A 61 0.27 5.24 2.71
N LYS A 62 -0.15 5.45 3.97
CA LYS A 62 -0.62 6.77 4.37
C LYS A 62 0.47 7.70 3.92
N ASN A 63 0.20 8.37 2.81
CA ASN A 63 0.94 9.49 2.31
C ASN A 63 1.26 10.41 3.48
N ASP A 64 2.47 10.28 4.04
CA ASP A 64 3.08 11.30 4.88
C ASP A 64 3.43 12.46 3.96
N ILE A 65 2.38 13.10 3.39
CA ILE A 65 2.52 14.39 2.72
C ILE A 65 2.77 15.37 3.84
N THR A 66 4.05 15.56 4.12
CA THR A 66 4.48 16.57 5.06
C THR A 66 4.31 17.96 4.45
N ASP A 67 4.23 18.98 5.29
CA ASP A 67 4.08 20.36 4.81
C ASP A 67 5.33 20.84 4.07
N GLU A 68 6.51 20.27 4.38
CA GLU A 68 7.74 20.50 3.61
C GLU A 68 7.60 19.98 2.18
N MET A 69 6.96 18.82 1.99
CA MET A 69 6.76 18.24 0.66
C MET A 69 5.79 19.08 -0.18
N LYS A 70 4.73 19.63 0.44
CA LYS A 70 3.82 20.58 -0.24
C LYS A 70 4.57 21.86 -0.64
N SER A 71 5.28 22.47 0.31
CA SER A 71 6.05 23.69 0.09
C SER A 71 7.07 23.53 -1.05
N PHE A 72 7.74 22.37 -1.13
CA PHE A 72 8.64 22.04 -2.23
C PHE A 72 7.94 22.07 -3.59
N PHE A 73 6.77 21.41 -3.73
CA PHE A 73 6.03 21.40 -4.99
C PHE A 73 5.41 22.75 -5.34
N ASP A 74 4.96 23.53 -4.35
CA ASP A 74 4.46 24.88 -4.56
C ASP A 74 5.56 25.80 -5.09
N ALA A 75 6.76 25.74 -4.49
CA ALA A 75 7.93 26.49 -4.95
C ALA A 75 8.35 26.05 -6.36
N PHE A 76 8.35 24.74 -6.63
CA PHE A 76 8.63 24.20 -7.96
C PHE A 76 7.68 24.79 -9.01
N TRP A 77 6.37 24.72 -8.81
CA TRP A 77 5.42 25.25 -9.79
C TRP A 77 5.41 26.77 -9.87
N CYS A 78 5.74 27.49 -8.79
CA CYS A 78 6.00 28.92 -8.84
C CYS A 78 7.14 29.26 -9.81
N SER A 79 8.22 28.47 -9.84
CA SER A 79 9.37 28.71 -10.72
C SER A 79 9.09 28.48 -12.21
N TYR A 80 8.06 27.68 -12.53
CA TYR A 80 7.63 27.40 -13.91
C TYR A 80 6.28 28.03 -14.26
N LYS A 81 5.84 29.05 -13.50
CA LYS A 81 4.52 29.66 -13.68
C LYS A 81 4.29 30.20 -15.09
N ASP A 82 5.32 30.80 -15.69
CA ASP A 82 5.24 31.38 -17.03
C ASP A 82 5.32 30.31 -18.14
N ASN A 83 5.96 29.17 -17.87
CA ASN A 83 6.16 28.08 -18.83
C ASN A 83 5.93 26.71 -18.17
N PRO A 84 4.67 26.35 -17.86
CA PRO A 84 4.36 25.13 -17.11
C PRO A 84 4.75 23.84 -17.87
N LEU A 85 4.83 23.91 -19.20
CA LEU A 85 5.25 22.79 -20.03
C LEU A 85 6.72 22.43 -19.82
N GLU A 86 7.59 23.39 -19.49
CA GLU A 86 8.98 23.12 -19.13
C GLU A 86 9.08 22.44 -17.77
N GLY A 87 8.29 22.88 -16.79
CA GLY A 87 8.18 22.19 -15.49
C GLY A 87 7.71 20.74 -15.65
N ARG A 88 6.72 20.49 -16.52
CA ARG A 88 6.30 19.14 -16.89
C ARG A 88 7.45 18.34 -17.51
N ASN A 89 8.26 18.93 -18.39
CA ASN A 89 9.39 18.23 -19.02
C ASN A 89 10.42 17.77 -17.99
N VAL A 90 10.66 18.56 -16.94
CA VAL A 90 11.54 18.19 -15.81
C VAL A 90 11.00 16.94 -15.09
N ILE A 91 9.69 16.87 -14.82
CA ILE A 91 9.06 15.70 -14.19
C ILE A 91 9.14 14.46 -15.09
N ILE A 92 8.93 14.62 -16.39
CA ILE A 92 9.03 13.50 -17.34
C ILE A 92 10.47 13.00 -17.45
N ALA A 93 11.46 13.90 -17.37
CA ALA A 93 12.87 13.54 -17.40
C ALA A 93 13.28 12.73 -16.16
N SER A 94 12.70 13.02 -14.99
CA SER A 94 12.93 12.25 -13.76
C SER A 94 12.18 10.91 -13.74
N PHE A 95 11.20 10.69 -14.63
CA PHE A 95 10.51 9.42 -14.77
C PHE A 95 11.40 8.38 -15.49
N CYS A 96 11.73 7.29 -14.80
CA CYS A 96 12.65 6.25 -15.27
C CYS A 96 13.98 6.84 -15.82
N PRO A 97 14.82 7.46 -14.97
CA PRO A 97 16.00 8.22 -15.43
C PRO A 97 17.07 7.30 -16.06
N GLN A 98 17.03 6.00 -15.75
CA GLN A 98 17.92 4.99 -16.35
C GLN A 98 17.62 4.72 -17.84
N VAL A 99 16.45 5.14 -18.34
CA VAL A 99 16.06 4.98 -19.74
C VAL A 99 16.29 6.31 -20.45
N PHE A 100 17.27 6.35 -21.34
CA PHE A 100 17.58 7.53 -22.14
C PHE A 100 16.59 7.72 -23.30
N GLY A 101 16.19 8.96 -23.57
CA GLY A 101 15.24 9.29 -24.63
C GLY A 101 13.78 8.90 -24.31
N LEU A 102 13.04 8.50 -25.34
CA LEU A 102 11.64 8.03 -25.25
C LEU A 102 10.67 9.00 -24.56
N TYR A 103 10.90 10.30 -24.71
CA TYR A 103 10.09 11.35 -24.07
C TYR A 103 8.58 11.14 -24.25
N VAL A 104 8.13 10.86 -25.48
CA VAL A 104 6.69 10.66 -25.78
C VAL A 104 6.13 9.44 -25.05
N VAL A 105 6.87 8.34 -24.98
CA VAL A 105 6.44 7.12 -24.27
C VAL A 105 6.34 7.37 -22.78
N LYS A 106 7.35 8.03 -22.19
CA LYS A 106 7.33 8.43 -20.78
C LYS A 106 6.15 9.34 -20.48
N LEU A 107 5.90 10.34 -21.33
CA LEU A 107 4.74 11.22 -21.24
C LEU A 107 3.42 10.44 -21.28
N CYS A 108 3.25 9.51 -22.23
CA CYS A 108 2.05 8.68 -22.32
C CYS A 108 1.82 7.86 -21.04
N ILE A 109 2.88 7.26 -20.48
CA ILE A 109 2.80 6.49 -19.23
C ILE A 109 2.42 7.41 -18.07
N CYS A 110 3.07 8.58 -17.93
CA CYS A 110 2.72 9.55 -16.89
C CYS A 110 1.25 10.00 -16.99
N LEU A 111 0.75 10.28 -18.19
CA LEU A 111 -0.66 10.65 -18.40
C LEU A 111 -1.61 9.50 -18.03
N ALA A 112 -1.25 8.26 -18.36
CA ALA A 112 -2.03 7.08 -17.97
C ALA A 112 -2.05 6.88 -16.44
N LEU A 113 -0.94 7.19 -15.74
CA LEU A 113 -0.82 7.08 -14.29
C LEU A 113 -1.60 8.17 -13.55
N VAL A 114 -1.51 9.42 -13.99
CA VAL A 114 -2.25 10.55 -13.38
C VAL A 114 -3.76 10.35 -13.54
N ARG A 115 -4.18 9.67 -14.62
CA ARG A 115 -5.58 9.45 -15.02
C ARG A 115 -6.34 10.77 -15.23
N GLY A 116 -7.49 10.69 -15.87
CA GLY A 116 -8.38 11.84 -16.05
C GLY A 116 -9.32 12.04 -14.86
N VAL A 117 -9.88 13.25 -14.73
CA VAL A 117 -11.00 13.50 -13.82
C VAL A 117 -12.32 13.14 -14.50
N GLN A 118 -13.19 12.41 -13.82
CA GLN A 118 -14.54 12.16 -14.31
C GLN A 118 -15.40 13.39 -14.06
N VAL A 119 -15.82 14.07 -15.13
CA VAL A 119 -16.78 15.17 -15.02
C VAL A 119 -18.18 14.60 -15.25
N SER A 120 -18.89 14.35 -14.15
CA SER A 120 -20.32 14.05 -14.22
C SER A 120 -21.07 15.32 -14.59
N LEU A 121 -21.51 15.42 -15.84
CA LEU A 121 -22.50 16.42 -16.26
C LEU A 121 -23.81 16.09 -15.55
N ILE A 122 -24.04 16.72 -14.40
CA ILE A 122 -25.36 16.75 -13.77
C ILE A 122 -26.24 17.59 -14.69
N PHE A 123 -27.07 16.91 -15.49
CA PHE A 123 -28.21 17.51 -16.15
C PHE A 123 -29.17 17.97 -15.05
N ILE A 124 -29.15 19.26 -14.73
CA ILE A 124 -30.21 19.87 -13.92
C ILE A 124 -31.42 20.03 -14.87
N PRO A 125 -32.59 19.45 -14.54
CA PRO A 125 -33.80 19.58 -15.35
C PRO A 125 -34.35 21.01 -15.36
#